data_AF-A0A9D2NGZ6-F1
#
_entry.id   AF-A0A9D2NGZ6-F1
#
_cell.length_a   1.000
_cell.length_b   1.000
_cell.length_c   1.000
_cell.angle_alpha   90.00
_cell.angle_beta   90.00
_cell.angle_gamma   90.00
#
_symmetry.space_group_name_H-M   'P 1'
#
loop_
_entity.id
_entity.type
_entity.pdbx_description
1 polymer ?
#
loop_
_entity_poly.entity_id
_entity_poly.type
_entity_poly.pdbx_seq_one_letter_code
_entity_poly.pdbx_strand_id
1 'polypeptide(L)'
;MSDVQGAPVSVTPDGRILKREEVVAYLKKLSEHILFLGRLEKEITETRAELAEATRGEENEVLSLPEPSPPIKDPYPLLPKIAIPVFSIAFLFADYPLWQRILIFLVAWACLLISMGHHANENDKAQKEWEEKRAAYDREVERIQNLNSVVSSEDTSETAEIKKRLETAETAYQKISASKRELENENILAPNYRKELIPCFLYSLFTQGRVNTLSEAINLFHTEVYQMEQKESQERLREEMRMHQDAIMLQQELNMERISLQIENAKNEIEMQILLDSLYTTDMINRIWRELS
;
A
#
# COMPACT_ATOMS: atom_id res chain seq x y z
N MET A 1 38.23 44.97 -12.61
CA MET A 1 37.34 43.79 -12.61
C MET A 1 37.75 42.87 -13.75
N SER A 2 38.95 42.30 -13.63
CA SER A 2 39.59 41.47 -14.65
C SER A 2 40.11 40.21 -13.97
N ASP A 3 39.99 39.10 -14.69
CA ASP A 3 40.70 37.82 -14.49
C ASP A 3 40.25 36.90 -13.34
N VAL A 4 39.05 36.32 -13.49
CA VAL A 4 38.72 34.98 -12.92
C VAL A 4 38.62 33.91 -14.02
N GLN A 5 38.96 34.24 -15.27
CA GLN A 5 38.92 33.30 -16.41
C GLN A 5 40.04 32.22 -16.38
N GLY A 6 40.99 32.29 -15.43
CA GLY A 6 42.16 31.42 -15.39
C GLY A 6 42.22 30.40 -14.24
N ALA A 7 41.27 30.40 -13.29
CA ALA A 7 41.32 29.50 -12.14
C ALA A 7 40.65 28.14 -12.45
N PRO A 8 41.27 27.00 -12.06
CA PRO A 8 40.66 25.68 -12.21
C PRO A 8 39.38 25.57 -11.37
N VAL A 9 38.27 25.18 -11.99
CA VAL A 9 36.91 25.20 -11.38
C VAL A 9 36.51 23.82 -10.85
N SER A 10 37.09 22.77 -11.40
CA SER A 10 36.99 21.40 -10.90
C SER A 10 38.22 20.59 -11.34
N VAL A 11 38.62 19.64 -10.49
CA VAL A 11 39.55 18.56 -10.87
C VAL A 11 38.72 17.28 -10.86
N THR A 12 38.60 16.65 -12.03
CA THR A 12 37.92 15.34 -12.14
C THR A 12 38.65 14.29 -11.29
N PRO A 13 37.98 13.17 -10.93
CA PRO A 13 38.64 12.04 -10.27
C PRO A 13 39.88 11.53 -11.02
N ASP A 14 39.91 11.71 -12.34
CA ASP A 14 41.00 11.34 -13.23
C ASP A 14 42.11 12.41 -13.33
N GLY A 15 42.04 13.49 -12.53
CA GLY A 15 43.05 14.55 -12.44
C GLY A 15 42.95 15.64 -13.51
N ARG A 16 41.97 15.57 -14.42
CA ARG A 16 41.74 16.60 -15.45
C ARG A 16 41.18 17.88 -14.82
N ILE A 17 41.80 19.01 -15.14
CA ILE A 17 41.33 20.35 -14.78
C ILE A 17 40.27 20.81 -15.79
N LEU A 18 39.11 21.22 -15.28
CA LEU A 18 38.02 21.74 -16.09
C LEU A 18 37.79 23.24 -15.84
N LYS A 19 37.45 23.95 -16.92
CA LYS A 19 37.00 25.34 -16.86
C LYS A 19 35.54 25.42 -16.43
N ARG A 20 35.13 26.59 -15.92
CA ARG A 20 33.75 26.84 -15.48
C ARG A 20 32.73 26.56 -16.58
N GLU A 21 33.01 27.00 -17.80
CA GLU A 21 32.12 26.82 -18.95
C GLU A 21 31.89 25.33 -19.26
N GLU A 22 32.94 24.51 -19.17
CA GLU A 22 32.86 23.06 -19.40
C GLU A 22 32.01 22.37 -18.32
N VAL A 23 32.22 22.73 -17.05
CA VAL A 23 31.44 22.19 -15.92
C VAL A 23 29.96 22.61 -16.02
N VAL A 24 29.68 23.87 -16.33
CA VAL A 24 28.32 24.37 -16.46
C VAL A 24 27.61 23.75 -17.67
N ALA A 25 28.30 23.60 -18.81
CA ALA A 25 27.76 22.95 -20.00
C ALA A 25 27.43 21.47 -19.75
N TYR A 26 28.31 20.76 -19.04
CA TYR A 26 28.09 19.38 -18.61
C TYR A 26 26.88 19.27 -17.68
N LEU A 27 26.82 20.07 -16.61
CA LEU A 27 25.71 20.06 -15.66
C LEU A 27 24.38 20.41 -16.33
N LYS A 28 24.38 21.38 -17.25
CA LYS A 28 23.22 21.74 -18.05
C LYS A 28 22.70 20.54 -18.84
N LYS A 29 23.55 19.94 -19.67
CA LYS A 29 23.15 18.77 -20.47
C LYS A 29 22.67 17.61 -19.60
N LEU A 30 23.37 17.31 -18.50
CA LEU A 30 22.97 16.24 -17.60
C LEU A 30 21.60 16.53 -16.95
N SER A 31 21.36 17.77 -16.52
CA SER A 31 20.08 18.20 -15.97
C SER A 31 18.94 18.12 -16.98
N GLU A 32 19.17 18.51 -18.23
CA GLU A 32 18.18 18.43 -19.31
C GLU A 32 17.79 16.98 -19.58
N HIS A 33 18.76 16.07 -19.68
CA HIS A 33 18.47 14.65 -19.88
C HIS A 33 17.72 14.03 -18.69
N ILE A 34 18.06 14.39 -17.45
CA ILE A 34 17.35 13.89 -16.25
C ILE A 34 15.90 14.35 -16.25
N LEU A 35 15.66 15.65 -16.48
CA LEU A 35 14.30 16.19 -16.53
C LEU A 35 13.49 15.61 -17.69
N PHE A 36 14.12 15.42 -18.86
CA PHE A 36 13.44 14.88 -20.02
C PHE A 36 13.11 13.40 -19.85
N LEU A 37 14.00 12.59 -19.28
CA LEU A 37 13.72 11.20 -18.95
C LEU A 37 12.57 11.07 -17.96
N GLY A 38 12.53 11.91 -16.92
CA GLY A 38 11.41 11.91 -15.96
C GLY A 38 10.07 12.25 -16.61
N ARG A 39 10.05 13.18 -17.59
CA ARG A 39 8.83 13.48 -18.36
C ARG A 39 8.41 12.34 -19.28
N LEU A 40 9.37 11.75 -20.01
CA LEU A 40 9.10 10.62 -20.89
C LEU A 40 8.63 9.40 -20.11
N GLU A 41 9.21 9.13 -18.94
CA GLU A 41 8.77 8.03 -18.09
C GLU A 41 7.31 8.21 -17.66
N LYS A 42 6.94 9.44 -17.25
CA LYS A 42 5.55 9.78 -16.96
C LYS A 42 4.64 9.59 -18.18
N GLU A 43 5.05 10.10 -19.35
CA GLU A 43 4.28 9.97 -20.59
C GLU A 43 4.11 8.50 -21.02
N ILE A 44 5.16 7.68 -20.89
CA ILE A 44 5.11 6.23 -21.14
C ILE A 44 4.12 5.56 -20.17
N THR A 45 4.15 5.91 -18.89
CA THR A 45 3.21 5.32 -17.91
C THR A 45 1.76 5.72 -18.20
N GLU A 46 1.51 6.98 -18.56
CA GLU A 46 0.18 7.50 -18.90
C GLU A 46 -0.34 6.85 -20.19
N THR A 47 0.46 6.84 -21.26
CA THR A 47 0.08 6.23 -22.56
C THR A 47 -0.12 4.72 -22.47
N ARG A 48 0.61 4.01 -21.61
CA ARG A 48 0.36 2.60 -21.31
C ARG A 48 -0.96 2.39 -20.57
N ALA A 49 -1.31 3.28 -19.64
CA ALA A 49 -2.61 3.24 -18.98
C ALA A 49 -3.75 3.53 -19.98
N GLU A 50 -3.60 4.54 -20.83
CA GLU A 50 -4.54 4.86 -21.92
C GLU A 50 -4.70 3.68 -22.88
N LEU A 51 -3.61 3.00 -23.25
CA LEU A 51 -3.67 1.79 -24.08
C LEU A 51 -4.41 0.66 -23.37
N ALA A 52 -4.18 0.45 -22.08
CA ALA A 52 -4.87 -0.56 -21.29
C ALA A 52 -6.37 -0.29 -21.16
N GLU A 53 -6.78 0.98 -21.06
CA GLU A 53 -8.18 1.39 -21.04
C GLU A 53 -8.83 1.26 -22.42
N ALA A 54 -8.21 1.74 -23.49
CA ALA A 54 -8.72 1.65 -24.85
C ALA A 54 -8.84 0.20 -25.37
N THR A 55 -8.06 -0.72 -24.80
CA THR A 55 -8.08 -2.15 -25.13
C THR A 55 -8.90 -2.98 -24.15
N ARG A 56 -9.42 -2.38 -23.07
CA ARG A 56 -10.46 -2.98 -22.25
C ARG A 56 -11.76 -2.81 -23.03
N GLY A 57 -12.06 -3.79 -23.89
CA GLY A 57 -13.30 -3.82 -24.65
C GLY A 57 -14.51 -3.55 -23.76
N GLU A 58 -15.48 -2.78 -24.28
CA GLU A 58 -16.83 -2.75 -23.72
C GLU A 58 -17.29 -4.22 -23.60
N GLU A 59 -17.65 -4.61 -22.38
CA GLU A 59 -17.97 -5.99 -21.98
C GLU A 59 -16.78 -6.96 -21.93
N ASN A 60 -16.15 -7.06 -20.76
CA ASN A 60 -16.01 -8.36 -20.11
C ASN A 60 -15.90 -8.20 -18.60
N GLU A 61 -16.75 -8.97 -17.92
CA GLU A 61 -16.84 -9.18 -16.48
C GLU A 61 -15.43 -9.26 -15.85
N VAL A 62 -15.24 -8.59 -14.70
CA VAL A 62 -13.98 -8.64 -13.94
C VAL A 62 -13.64 -10.10 -13.67
N LEU A 63 -12.75 -10.68 -14.48
CA LEU A 63 -12.22 -12.01 -14.27
C LEU A 63 -11.47 -12.00 -12.95
N SER A 64 -12.11 -12.55 -11.92
CA SER A 64 -11.48 -12.80 -10.63
C SER A 64 -10.28 -13.71 -10.84
N LEU A 65 -9.17 -13.42 -10.14
CA LEU A 65 -7.99 -14.28 -10.20
C LEU A 65 -8.42 -15.71 -9.85
N PRO A 66 -8.08 -16.72 -10.67
CA PRO A 66 -8.32 -18.11 -10.30
C PRO A 66 -7.53 -18.42 -9.03
N GLU A 67 -8.16 -19.13 -8.08
CA GLU A 67 -7.48 -19.55 -6.85
C GLU A 67 -6.22 -20.37 -7.20
N PRO A 68 -5.10 -20.20 -6.47
CA PRO A 68 -3.80 -20.74 -6.86
C PRO A 68 -3.71 -22.28 -6.85
N SER A 69 -4.66 -22.96 -6.19
CA SER A 69 -4.69 -24.42 -6.07
C SER A 69 -6.03 -24.98 -6.53
N PRO A 70 -6.05 -26.07 -7.31
CA PRO A 70 -7.29 -26.73 -7.66
C PRO A 70 -7.97 -27.31 -6.41
N PRO A 71 -9.31 -27.41 -6.39
CA PRO A 71 -10.03 -28.11 -5.33
C PRO A 71 -9.58 -29.58 -5.23
N ILE A 72 -9.58 -30.12 -4.02
CA ILE A 72 -8.95 -31.41 -3.68
C ILE A 72 -9.70 -32.56 -4.35
N LYS A 73 -9.09 -33.20 -5.36
CA LYS A 73 -9.68 -34.30 -6.17
C LYS A 73 -10.34 -35.44 -5.36
N ASP A 74 -9.79 -35.74 -4.19
CA ASP A 74 -10.37 -36.68 -3.22
C ASP A 74 -10.65 -35.96 -1.89
N PRO A 75 -11.89 -35.56 -1.58
CA PRO A 75 -12.17 -34.80 -0.35
C PRO A 75 -11.95 -35.65 0.92
N TYR A 76 -11.95 -36.98 0.82
CA TYR A 76 -11.90 -37.87 1.99
C TYR A 76 -11.12 -39.19 1.77
N PRO A 77 -9.81 -39.18 1.45
CA PRO A 77 -9.03 -40.39 1.19
C PRO A 77 -8.83 -41.27 2.44
N LEU A 78 -9.02 -40.69 3.63
CA LEU A 78 -8.84 -41.34 4.93
C LEU A 78 -10.14 -41.86 5.54
N LEU A 79 -11.28 -41.30 5.16
CA LEU A 79 -12.59 -41.63 5.75
C LEU A 79 -12.98 -43.10 5.52
N PRO A 80 -12.83 -43.72 4.34
CA PRO A 80 -13.04 -45.17 4.20
C PRO A 80 -12.00 -45.98 4.99
N LYS A 81 -10.75 -45.51 5.09
CA LYS A 81 -9.68 -46.20 5.84
C LYS A 81 -9.91 -46.21 7.35
N ILE A 82 -10.59 -45.19 7.89
CA ILE A 82 -10.91 -45.06 9.33
C ILE A 82 -12.31 -45.63 9.63
N ALA A 83 -13.29 -45.40 8.77
CA ALA A 83 -14.67 -45.86 8.98
C ALA A 83 -14.75 -47.39 9.01
N ILE A 84 -14.09 -48.10 8.08
CA ILE A 84 -14.13 -49.57 8.01
C ILE A 84 -13.69 -50.24 9.33
N PRO A 85 -12.52 -49.91 9.93
CA PRO A 85 -12.11 -50.51 11.19
C PRO A 85 -13.01 -50.08 12.37
N VAL A 86 -13.43 -48.81 12.44
CA VAL A 86 -14.31 -48.33 13.52
C VAL A 86 -15.68 -49.03 13.48
N PHE A 87 -16.29 -49.17 12.30
CA PHE A 87 -17.55 -49.90 12.14
C PHE A 87 -17.40 -51.39 12.41
N SER A 88 -16.25 -52.00 12.06
CA SER A 88 -15.98 -53.42 12.36
C SER A 88 -15.86 -53.67 13.87
N ILE A 89 -15.18 -52.77 14.59
CA ILE A 89 -15.07 -52.83 16.06
C ILE A 89 -16.44 -52.62 16.71
N ALA A 90 -17.20 -51.60 16.29
CA ALA A 90 -18.53 -51.33 16.82
C ALA A 90 -19.53 -52.48 16.56
N PHE A 91 -19.42 -53.18 15.43
CA PHE A 91 -20.25 -54.35 15.12
C PHE A 91 -19.94 -55.55 16.02
N LEU A 92 -18.66 -55.76 16.35
CA LEU A 92 -18.21 -56.84 17.23
C LEU A 92 -18.61 -56.62 18.70
N PHE A 93 -18.54 -55.37 19.18
CA PHE A 93 -18.77 -55.02 20.59
C PHE A 93 -20.18 -54.51 20.92
N ALA A 94 -21.08 -54.41 19.93
CA ALA A 94 -22.48 -54.09 20.19
C ALA A 94 -23.17 -55.21 21.00
N ASP A 95 -24.19 -54.89 21.81
CA ASP A 95 -25.00 -55.88 22.57
C ASP A 95 -26.37 -56.18 21.92
N TYR A 96 -26.60 -55.72 20.68
CA TYR A 96 -27.87 -55.90 19.97
C TYR A 96 -28.03 -57.32 19.39
N PRO A 97 -29.26 -57.80 19.16
CA PRO A 97 -29.49 -59.01 18.37
C PRO A 97 -28.97 -58.85 16.93
N LEU A 98 -28.51 -59.96 16.34
CA LEU A 98 -27.72 -60.00 15.10
C LEU A 98 -28.40 -59.30 13.91
N TRP A 99 -29.73 -59.40 13.80
CA TRP A 99 -30.51 -58.76 12.74
C TRP A 99 -30.53 -57.22 12.82
N GLN A 100 -30.56 -56.65 14.04
CA GLN A 100 -30.53 -55.19 14.24
C GLN A 100 -29.14 -54.63 13.92
N ARG A 101 -28.07 -55.37 14.24
CA ARG A 101 -26.71 -54.98 13.87
C ARG A 101 -26.52 -54.90 12.36
N ILE A 102 -27.03 -55.90 11.63
CA ILE A 102 -26.99 -55.92 10.15
C ILE A 102 -27.76 -54.73 9.58
N LEU A 103 -28.95 -54.45 10.10
CA LEU A 103 -29.76 -53.32 9.62
C LEU A 103 -29.06 -51.97 9.84
N ILE A 104 -28.52 -51.73 11.04
CA ILE A 104 -27.79 -50.48 11.36
C ILE A 104 -26.55 -50.34 10.48
N PHE A 105 -25.82 -51.44 10.27
CA PHE A 105 -24.64 -51.45 9.42
C PHE A 105 -24.97 -51.09 7.97
N LEU A 106 -26.04 -51.66 7.40
CA LEU A 106 -26.50 -51.36 6.04
C LEU A 106 -26.95 -49.90 5.89
N VAL A 107 -27.69 -49.38 6.86
CA VAL A 107 -28.15 -47.97 6.84
C VAL A 107 -26.97 -47.01 6.96
N ALA A 108 -26.03 -47.26 7.86
CA ALA A 108 -24.83 -46.45 8.01
C ALA A 108 -23.96 -46.46 6.75
N TRP A 109 -23.79 -47.62 6.11
CA TRP A 109 -23.09 -47.74 4.84
C TRP A 109 -23.78 -47.00 3.70
N ALA A 110 -25.11 -47.09 3.61
CA ALA A 110 -25.88 -46.38 2.60
C ALA A 110 -25.75 -44.85 2.77
N CYS A 111 -25.84 -44.34 4.00
CA CYS A 111 -25.64 -42.92 4.29
C CYS A 111 -24.23 -42.43 3.92
N LEU A 112 -23.20 -43.24 4.22
CA LEU A 112 -21.81 -42.91 3.92
C LEU A 112 -21.56 -42.86 2.40
N LEU A 113 -22.10 -43.82 1.65
CA LEU A 113 -22.01 -43.84 0.18
C LEU A 113 -22.73 -42.64 -0.47
N ILE A 114 -23.91 -42.27 0.03
CA ILE A 114 -24.65 -41.10 -0.48
C ILE A 114 -23.89 -39.81 -0.21
N SER A 115 -23.33 -39.64 0.99
CA SER A 115 -22.53 -38.47 1.36
C SER A 115 -21.26 -38.36 0.51
N MET A 116 -20.54 -39.47 0.29
CA MET A 116 -19.36 -39.48 -0.58
C MET A 116 -19.72 -39.15 -2.03
N GLY A 117 -20.83 -39.69 -2.55
CA GLY A 117 -21.31 -39.38 -3.90
C GLY A 117 -21.69 -37.91 -4.08
N HIS A 118 -22.29 -37.28 -3.07
CA HIS A 118 -22.65 -35.86 -3.12
C HIS A 118 -21.40 -34.97 -3.18
N HIS A 119 -20.44 -35.21 -2.28
CA HIS A 119 -19.20 -34.44 -2.23
C HIS A 119 -18.30 -34.66 -3.46
N ALA A 120 -18.28 -35.88 -4.03
CA ALA A 120 -17.56 -36.13 -5.27
C ALA A 120 -18.12 -35.30 -6.45
N ASN A 121 -19.45 -35.22 -6.56
CA ASN A 121 -20.11 -34.46 -7.63
C ASN A 121 -19.97 -32.94 -7.46
N GLU A 122 -20.01 -32.42 -6.23
CA GLU A 122 -19.73 -31.01 -5.94
C GLU A 122 -18.28 -30.64 -6.28
N ASN A 123 -17.34 -31.53 -5.95
CA ASN A 123 -15.93 -31.33 -6.22
C ASN A 123 -15.60 -31.38 -7.72
N ASP A 124 -16.22 -32.30 -8.47
CA ASP A 124 -16.09 -32.35 -9.93
C ASP A 124 -16.62 -31.07 -10.60
N LYS A 125 -17.71 -30.49 -10.07
CA LYS A 125 -18.22 -29.20 -10.55
C LYS A 125 -17.26 -28.06 -10.22
N ALA A 126 -16.77 -27.99 -8.99
CA ALA A 126 -15.79 -26.98 -8.57
C ALA A 126 -14.50 -27.07 -9.37
N GLN A 127 -14.05 -28.30 -9.71
CA GLN A 127 -12.86 -28.51 -10.51
C GLN A 127 -13.04 -28.06 -11.96
N LYS A 128 -14.19 -28.35 -12.59
CA LYS A 128 -14.51 -27.84 -13.94
C LYS A 128 -14.58 -26.32 -13.97
N GLU A 129 -15.24 -25.71 -12.98
CA GLU A 129 -15.33 -24.25 -12.88
C GLU A 129 -13.95 -23.60 -12.69
N TRP A 130 -13.06 -24.24 -11.91
CA TRP A 130 -11.68 -23.80 -11.74
C TRP A 130 -10.87 -23.90 -13.03
N GLU A 131 -11.00 -25.00 -13.77
CA GLU A 131 -10.32 -25.20 -15.07
C GLU A 131 -10.80 -24.18 -16.12
N GLU A 132 -12.10 -23.87 -16.15
CA GLU A 132 -12.67 -22.85 -17.03
C GLU A 132 -12.16 -21.43 -16.68
N LYS A 133 -12.16 -21.06 -15.40
CA LYS A 133 -11.62 -19.77 -14.93
C LYS A 133 -10.13 -19.63 -15.23
N ARG A 134 -9.35 -20.71 -15.04
CA ARG A 134 -7.92 -20.71 -15.35
C ARG A 134 -7.66 -20.55 -16.84
N ALA A 135 -8.37 -21.30 -17.68
CA ALA A 135 -8.23 -21.19 -19.13
C ALA A 135 -8.63 -19.79 -19.66
N ALA A 136 -9.65 -19.17 -19.09
CA ALA A 136 -10.03 -17.79 -19.41
C ALA A 136 -8.95 -16.79 -18.99
N TYR A 137 -8.39 -16.95 -17.79
CA TYR A 137 -7.28 -16.13 -17.30
C TYR A 137 -6.03 -16.26 -18.17
N ASP A 138 -5.64 -17.49 -18.54
CA ASP A 138 -4.45 -17.73 -19.38
C ASP A 138 -4.59 -17.07 -20.77
N ARG A 139 -5.79 -17.10 -21.38
CA ARG A 139 -6.07 -16.37 -22.63
C ARG A 139 -5.96 -14.86 -22.47
N GLU A 140 -6.42 -14.32 -21.33
CA GLU A 140 -6.33 -12.89 -21.05
C GLU A 140 -4.88 -12.44 -20.81
N VAL A 141 -4.08 -13.27 -20.13
CA VAL A 141 -2.64 -13.05 -19.99
C VAL A 141 -1.93 -13.08 -21.35
N GLU A 142 -2.28 -14.03 -22.22
CA GLU A 142 -1.74 -14.11 -23.59
C GLU A 142 -2.14 -12.87 -24.41
N ARG A 143 -3.38 -12.37 -24.26
CA ARG A 143 -3.85 -11.10 -24.87
C ARG A 143 -3.02 -9.92 -24.39
N ILE A 144 -2.78 -9.79 -23.08
CA ILE A 144 -1.95 -8.73 -22.48
C ILE A 144 -0.50 -8.81 -22.99
N GLN A 145 0.05 -10.02 -23.13
CA GLN A 145 1.39 -10.20 -23.68
C GLN A 145 1.47 -9.84 -25.17
N ASN A 146 0.47 -10.22 -25.96
CA ASN A 146 0.38 -9.87 -27.38
C ASN A 146 0.15 -8.37 -27.61
N LEU A 147 -0.54 -7.68 -26.70
CA LEU A 147 -0.70 -6.22 -26.70
C LEU A 147 0.63 -5.45 -26.57
N ASN A 148 1.65 -6.05 -25.96
CA ASN A 148 3.01 -5.49 -25.90
C ASN A 148 3.82 -5.72 -27.19
N SER A 149 3.29 -6.46 -28.16
CA SER A 149 3.93 -6.69 -29.45
C SER A 149 3.41 -5.70 -30.53
N VAL A 150 4.28 -5.44 -31.52
CA VAL A 150 4.17 -4.44 -32.61
C VAL A 150 2.76 -4.32 -33.19
N VAL A 151 2.39 -3.09 -33.61
CA VAL A 151 1.13 -2.71 -34.29
C VAL A 151 0.65 -3.82 -35.22
N SER A 152 -0.46 -4.46 -34.86
CA SER A 152 -1.08 -5.52 -35.64
C SER A 152 -2.04 -4.90 -36.65
N SER A 153 -2.25 -5.56 -37.80
CA SER A 153 -3.21 -5.13 -38.81
C SER A 153 -4.68 -5.11 -38.34
N GLU A 154 -4.94 -5.59 -37.12
CA GLU A 154 -6.26 -5.67 -36.48
C GLU A 154 -6.53 -4.57 -35.44
N ASP A 155 -5.56 -3.68 -35.18
CA ASP A 155 -5.72 -2.57 -34.23
C ASP A 155 -6.71 -1.51 -34.77
N THR A 156 -7.60 -1.00 -33.91
CA THR A 156 -8.46 0.15 -34.24
C THR A 156 -7.59 1.40 -34.49
N SER A 157 -8.09 2.36 -35.27
CA SER A 157 -7.34 3.61 -35.55
C SER A 157 -6.84 4.30 -34.28
N GLU A 158 -7.63 4.27 -33.21
CA GLU A 158 -7.29 4.87 -31.91
C GLU A 158 -6.19 4.09 -31.18
N THR A 159 -6.26 2.75 -31.14
CA THR A 159 -5.23 1.93 -30.49
C THR A 159 -3.90 1.95 -31.25
N ALA A 160 -3.94 2.03 -32.58
CA ALA A 160 -2.75 2.19 -33.43
C ALA A 160 -2.05 3.55 -33.20
N GLU A 161 -2.81 4.63 -33.01
CA GLU A 161 -2.26 5.95 -32.68
C GLU A 161 -1.60 5.96 -31.30
N ILE A 162 -2.24 5.36 -30.29
CA ILE A 162 -1.68 5.23 -28.93
C ILE A 162 -0.39 4.39 -28.95
N LYS A 163 -0.39 3.24 -29.63
CA LYS A 163 0.82 2.40 -29.78
C LYS A 163 1.96 3.14 -30.47
N LYS A 164 1.67 3.90 -31.52
CA LYS A 164 2.68 4.72 -32.22
C LYS A 164 3.24 5.81 -31.30
N ARG A 165 2.39 6.48 -30.50
CA ARG A 165 2.85 7.47 -29.53
C ARG A 165 3.75 6.82 -28.47
N LEU A 166 3.36 5.66 -27.94
CA LEU A 166 4.15 4.89 -27.00
C LEU A 166 5.52 4.52 -27.58
N GLU A 167 5.57 3.98 -28.80
CA GLU A 167 6.81 3.64 -29.49
C GLU A 167 7.72 4.86 -29.69
N THR A 168 7.15 6.02 -30.07
CA THR A 168 7.94 7.26 -30.20
C THR A 168 8.50 7.75 -28.86
N ALA A 169 7.75 7.63 -27.77
CA ALA A 169 8.21 7.99 -26.44
C ALA A 169 9.30 7.04 -25.94
N GLU A 170 9.14 5.73 -26.15
CA GLU A 170 10.12 4.71 -25.77
C GLU A 170 11.43 4.82 -26.56
N THR A 171 11.36 5.06 -27.87
CA THR A 171 12.55 5.28 -28.71
C THR A 171 13.29 6.57 -28.31
N ALA A 172 12.56 7.65 -28.01
CA ALA A 172 13.14 8.87 -27.47
C ALA A 172 13.80 8.64 -26.10
N TYR A 173 13.16 7.86 -25.23
CA TYR A 173 13.69 7.49 -23.92
C TYR A 173 14.99 6.72 -24.06
N GLN A 174 15.04 5.71 -24.93
CA GLN A 174 16.25 4.93 -25.19
C GLN A 174 17.40 5.80 -25.70
N LYS A 175 17.14 6.65 -26.70
CA LYS A 175 18.14 7.56 -27.28
C LYS A 175 18.74 8.49 -26.23
N ILE A 176 17.89 9.06 -25.40
CA ILE A 176 18.31 10.01 -24.36
C ILE A 176 18.99 9.30 -23.20
N SER A 177 18.55 8.09 -22.84
CA SER A 177 19.22 7.26 -21.84
C SER A 177 20.65 6.91 -22.28
N ALA A 178 20.86 6.62 -23.57
CA ALA A 178 22.18 6.35 -24.14
C ALA A 178 23.07 7.60 -24.08
N SER A 179 22.56 8.75 -24.54
CA SER A 179 23.23 10.05 -24.44
C SER A 179 23.61 10.40 -22.99
N LYS A 180 22.72 10.14 -22.03
CA LYS A 180 23.00 10.35 -20.60
C LYS A 180 24.14 9.45 -20.12
N ARG A 181 24.17 8.16 -20.50
CA ARG A 181 25.26 7.24 -20.15
C ARG A 181 26.60 7.69 -20.72
N GLU A 182 26.62 8.22 -21.94
CA GLU A 182 27.83 8.81 -22.54
C GLU A 182 28.35 9.99 -21.70
N LEU A 183 27.47 10.89 -21.26
CA LEU A 183 27.83 11.99 -20.35
C LEU A 183 28.33 11.47 -19.00
N GLU A 184 27.67 10.47 -18.42
CA GLU A 184 28.11 9.87 -17.16
C GLU A 184 29.52 9.26 -17.29
N ASN A 185 29.90 8.75 -18.46
CA ASN A 185 31.23 8.20 -18.72
C ASN A 185 32.34 9.27 -18.81
N GLU A 186 32.01 10.56 -18.94
CA GLU A 186 33.00 11.66 -18.94
C GLU A 186 33.66 11.88 -17.55
N ASN A 187 33.18 11.17 -16.52
CA ASN A 187 33.74 11.16 -15.16
C ASN A 187 33.89 12.54 -14.47
N ILE A 188 33.10 13.54 -14.87
CA ILE A 188 33.21 14.90 -14.32
C ILE A 188 32.67 15.00 -12.88
N LEU A 189 31.53 14.37 -12.60
CA LEU A 189 30.94 14.27 -11.25
C LEU A 189 31.21 12.88 -10.66
N ALA A 190 31.26 12.72 -9.34
CA ALA A 190 31.26 11.39 -8.73
C ALA A 190 29.90 10.68 -8.94
N PRO A 191 29.85 9.34 -9.03
CA PRO A 191 28.62 8.59 -9.33
C PRO A 191 27.41 8.95 -8.44
N ASN A 192 27.66 9.26 -7.16
CA ASN A 192 26.60 9.63 -6.21
C ASN A 192 25.91 10.95 -6.55
N TYR A 193 26.62 11.89 -7.20
CA TYR A 193 26.08 13.20 -7.58
C TYR A 193 25.49 13.24 -8.99
N ARG A 194 25.55 12.12 -9.73
CA ARG A 194 24.95 11.98 -11.07
C ARG A 194 23.50 11.51 -11.04
N LYS A 195 23.04 11.08 -9.87
CA LYS A 195 21.70 10.51 -9.67
C LYS A 195 20.68 11.62 -9.39
N GLU A 196 19.43 11.31 -9.72
CA GLU A 196 18.26 12.13 -9.36
C GLU A 196 18.39 13.59 -9.79
N LEU A 197 17.80 14.52 -9.02
CA LEU A 197 17.77 15.95 -9.32
C LEU A 197 19.04 16.69 -8.85
N ILE A 198 20.06 15.98 -8.36
CA ILE A 198 21.29 16.59 -7.83
C ILE A 198 22.00 17.44 -8.91
N PRO A 199 22.18 16.99 -10.16
CA PRO A 199 22.78 17.82 -11.20
C PRO A 199 22.00 19.11 -11.50
N CYS A 200 20.66 19.06 -11.41
CA CYS A 200 19.79 20.22 -11.60
C CYS A 200 20.03 21.25 -10.48
N PHE A 201 20.11 20.79 -9.24
CA PHE A 201 20.41 21.63 -8.09
C PHE A 201 21.80 22.27 -8.20
N LEU A 202 22.83 21.47 -8.50
CA LEU A 202 24.20 21.99 -8.69
C LEU A 202 24.25 23.01 -9.82
N TYR A 203 23.59 22.74 -10.96
CA TYR A 203 23.48 23.69 -12.07
C TYR A 203 22.82 25.01 -11.64
N SER A 204 21.77 24.94 -10.81
CA SER A 204 21.09 26.13 -10.28
C SER A 204 22.01 27.03 -9.44
N LEU A 205 22.91 26.44 -8.64
CA LEU A 205 23.86 27.21 -7.84
C LEU A 205 24.84 28.00 -8.72
N PHE A 206 25.29 27.39 -9.82
CA PHE A 206 26.17 28.03 -10.79
C PHE A 206 25.47 29.15 -11.57
N THR A 207 24.21 28.95 -11.97
CA THR A 207 23.42 29.96 -12.71
C THR A 207 23.02 31.15 -11.85
N GLN A 208 22.78 30.91 -10.55
CA GLN A 208 22.54 31.97 -9.56
C GLN A 208 23.82 32.71 -9.14
N GLY A 209 24.99 32.26 -9.60
CA GLY A 209 26.29 32.87 -9.25
C GLY A 209 26.68 32.67 -7.77
N ARG A 210 26.05 31.71 -7.07
CA ARG A 210 26.32 31.44 -5.66
C ARG A 210 27.63 30.69 -5.44
N VAL A 211 28.11 29.99 -6.46
CA VAL A 211 29.32 29.16 -6.42
C VAL A 211 30.18 29.39 -7.64
N ASN A 212 31.49 29.26 -7.43
CA ASN A 212 32.48 29.38 -8.49
C ASN A 212 33.17 28.04 -8.80
N THR A 213 33.14 27.07 -7.86
CA THR A 213 33.75 25.74 -8.02
C THR A 213 32.76 24.61 -7.81
N LEU A 214 33.04 23.44 -8.39
CA LEU A 214 32.19 22.27 -8.24
C LEU A 214 32.19 21.74 -6.79
N SER A 215 33.34 21.81 -6.11
CA SER A 215 33.47 21.43 -4.71
C SER A 215 32.64 22.32 -3.78
N GLU A 216 32.63 23.63 -4.04
CA GLU A 216 31.79 24.58 -3.31
C GLU A 216 30.30 24.30 -3.54
N ALA A 217 29.90 23.98 -4.78
CA ALA A 217 28.54 23.57 -5.11
C ALA A 217 28.10 22.31 -4.35
N ILE A 218 28.97 21.30 -4.28
CA ILE A 218 28.70 20.05 -3.56
C ILE A 218 28.62 20.30 -2.04
N ASN A 219 29.51 21.12 -1.49
CA ASN A 219 29.47 21.46 -0.07
C ASN A 219 28.20 22.23 0.31
N LEU A 220 27.79 23.19 -0.52
CA LEU A 220 26.53 23.91 -0.31
C LEU A 220 25.32 22.97 -0.45
N PHE A 221 25.34 22.04 -1.40
CA PHE A 221 24.29 21.03 -1.53
C PHE A 221 24.11 20.24 -0.22
N HIS A 222 25.18 19.66 0.33
CA HIS A 222 25.09 18.92 1.60
C HIS A 222 24.61 19.78 2.75
N THR A 223 25.06 21.03 2.81
CA THR A 223 24.64 21.98 3.86
C THR A 223 23.14 22.29 3.76
N GLU A 224 22.63 22.52 2.54
CA GLU A 224 21.22 22.82 2.32
C GLU A 224 20.33 21.60 2.56
N VAL A 225 20.75 20.40 2.15
CA VAL A 225 20.03 19.15 2.44
C VAL A 225 19.92 18.94 3.95
N TYR A 226 21.03 19.05 4.67
CA TYR A 226 21.03 18.92 6.13
C TYR A 226 20.12 19.95 6.81
N GLN A 227 20.11 21.20 6.32
CA GLN A 227 19.22 22.24 6.84
C GLN A 227 17.73 21.95 6.57
N MET A 228 17.40 21.38 5.41
CA MET A 228 16.02 20.99 5.10
C MET A 228 15.56 19.85 6.01
N GLU A 229 16.38 18.79 6.16
CA GLU A 229 16.08 17.68 7.06
C GLU A 229 15.91 18.14 8.51
N GLN A 230 16.78 19.05 8.96
CA GLN A 230 16.67 19.62 10.31
C GLN A 230 15.37 20.40 10.48
N LYS A 231 14.96 21.23 9.50
CA LYS A 231 13.69 21.95 9.56
C LYS A 231 12.50 21.01 9.60
N GLU A 232 12.48 19.99 8.74
CA GLU A 232 11.40 19.02 8.69
C GLU A 232 11.29 18.23 10.02
N SER A 233 12.42 17.84 10.61
CA SER A 233 12.43 17.18 11.92
C SER A 233 11.89 18.10 13.04
N GLN A 234 12.21 19.39 12.99
CA GLN A 234 11.68 20.37 13.95
C GLN A 234 10.19 20.61 13.76
N GLU A 235 9.69 20.60 12.53
CA GLU A 235 8.27 20.72 12.23
C GLU A 235 7.50 19.49 12.75
N ARG A 236 7.99 18.28 12.49
CA ARG A 236 7.41 17.05 13.05
C ARG A 236 7.36 17.07 14.58
N LEU A 237 8.44 17.46 15.24
CA LEU A 237 8.47 17.60 16.70
C LEU A 237 7.47 18.64 17.21
N ARG A 238 7.27 19.75 16.48
CA ARG A 238 6.26 20.76 16.84
C ARG A 238 4.85 20.23 16.70
N GLU A 239 4.56 19.43 15.67
CA GLU A 239 3.26 18.79 15.49
C GLU A 239 2.99 17.76 16.58
N GLU A 240 3.96 16.92 16.91
CA GLU A 240 3.86 15.96 18.02
C GLU A 240 3.59 16.66 19.36
N MET A 241 4.31 17.75 19.65
CA MET A 241 4.06 18.54 20.87
C MET A 241 2.67 19.14 20.90
N ARG A 242 2.15 19.63 19.77
CA ARG A 242 0.77 20.14 19.68
C ARG A 242 -0.25 19.05 19.96
N MET A 243 -0.13 17.89 19.30
CA MET A 243 -1.02 16.77 19.55
C MET A 243 -0.96 16.29 21.01
N HIS A 244 0.23 16.27 21.61
CA HIS A 244 0.38 15.90 23.02
C HIS A 244 -0.26 16.92 23.96
N GLN A 245 -0.12 18.22 23.68
CA GLN A 245 -0.79 19.28 24.44
C GLN A 245 -2.31 19.18 24.32
N ASP A 246 -2.83 18.96 23.12
CA ASP A 246 -4.27 18.79 22.87
C ASP A 246 -4.82 17.57 23.64
N ALA A 247 -4.09 16.46 23.64
CA ALA A 247 -4.46 15.27 24.41
C ALA A 247 -4.49 15.53 25.93
N ILE A 248 -3.51 16.29 26.46
CA ILE A 248 -3.50 16.68 27.88
C ILE A 248 -4.68 17.59 28.20
N MET A 249 -4.99 18.58 27.36
CA MET A 249 -6.13 19.47 27.58
C MET A 249 -7.44 18.70 27.58
N LEU A 250 -7.64 17.79 26.61
CA LEU A 250 -8.81 16.93 26.57
C LEU A 250 -8.92 16.06 27.83
N GLN A 251 -7.81 15.50 28.30
CA GLN A 251 -7.79 14.73 29.54
C GLN A 251 -8.16 15.60 30.76
N GLN A 252 -7.68 16.84 30.81
CA GLN A 252 -8.06 17.79 31.86
C GLN A 252 -9.54 18.16 31.80
N GLU A 253 -10.08 18.39 30.61
CA GLU A 253 -11.51 18.66 30.40
C GLU A 253 -12.37 17.49 30.87
N LEU A 254 -12.07 16.26 30.44
CA LEU A 254 -12.77 15.05 30.88
C LEU A 254 -12.68 14.84 32.40
N ASN A 255 -11.52 15.13 33.00
CA ASN A 255 -11.36 15.06 34.46
C ASN A 255 -12.19 16.13 35.17
N MET A 256 -12.24 17.36 34.64
CA MET A 256 -13.08 18.44 35.17
C MET A 256 -14.56 18.13 35.07
N GLU A 257 -15.02 17.57 33.94
CA GLU A 257 -16.40 17.10 33.77
C GLU A 257 -16.75 16.02 34.80
N ARG A 258 -15.86 15.03 35.00
CA ARG A 258 -16.06 13.99 36.02
C ARG A 258 -16.17 14.57 37.43
N ILE A 259 -15.30 15.52 37.79
CA ILE A 259 -15.33 16.18 39.11
C ILE A 259 -16.63 16.99 39.25
N SER A 260 -17.02 17.73 38.21
CA SER A 260 -18.27 18.50 38.20
C SER A 260 -19.48 17.61 38.45
N LEU A 261 -19.55 16.46 37.78
CA LEU A 261 -20.63 15.48 37.98
C LEU A 261 -20.63 14.91 39.40
N GLN A 262 -19.46 14.63 39.98
CA GLN A 262 -19.34 14.18 41.37
C GLN A 262 -19.84 15.24 42.36
N ILE A 263 -19.51 16.51 42.12
CA ILE A 263 -19.99 17.64 42.95
C ILE A 263 -21.51 17.78 42.84
N GLU A 264 -22.07 17.68 41.63
CA GLU A 264 -23.52 17.77 41.41
C GLU A 264 -24.26 16.63 42.10
N ASN A 265 -23.77 15.40 41.98
CA ASN A 265 -24.35 14.24 42.67
C ASN A 265 -24.28 14.40 44.20
N ALA A 266 -23.12 14.82 44.74
CA ALA A 266 -22.96 15.06 46.17
C ALA A 266 -23.89 16.18 46.67
N LYS A 267 -24.08 17.23 45.86
CA LYS A 267 -25.04 18.30 46.17
C LYS A 267 -26.47 17.78 46.24
N ASN A 268 -26.91 17.01 45.25
CA ASN A 268 -28.25 16.42 45.22
C ASN A 268 -28.49 15.49 46.41
N GLU A 269 -27.47 14.72 46.81
CA GLU A 269 -27.54 13.86 47.99
C GLU A 269 -27.71 14.68 49.29
N ILE A 270 -26.94 15.76 49.45
CA ILE A 270 -27.06 16.67 50.61
C ILE A 270 -28.45 17.33 50.64
N GLU A 271 -28.94 17.84 49.51
CA GLU A 271 -30.27 18.46 49.43
C GLU A 271 -31.38 17.46 49.83
N MET A 272 -31.28 16.21 49.37
CA MET A 272 -32.21 15.15 49.74
C MET A 272 -32.13 14.81 51.24
N GLN A 273 -30.92 14.73 51.83
CA GLN A 273 -30.76 14.52 53.27
C GLN A 273 -31.40 15.66 54.09
N ILE A 274 -31.17 16.92 53.69
CA ILE A 274 -31.78 18.09 54.34
C ILE A 274 -33.31 18.02 54.26
N LEU A 275 -33.87 17.63 53.11
CA LEU A 275 -35.32 17.46 52.95
C LEU A 275 -35.87 16.36 53.86
N LEU A 276 -35.20 15.21 53.95
CA LEU A 276 -35.60 14.11 54.82
C LEU A 276 -35.53 14.48 56.30
N ASP A 277 -34.47 15.16 56.74
CA ASP A 277 -34.33 15.66 58.11
C ASP A 277 -35.40 16.71 58.44
N SER A 278 -35.70 17.61 57.51
CA SER A 278 -36.78 18.58 57.63
C SER A 278 -38.15 17.89 57.76
N LEU A 279 -38.41 16.85 56.98
CA LEU A 279 -39.65 16.08 57.09
C LEU A 279 -39.74 15.33 58.42
N TYR A 280 -38.64 14.70 58.85
CA TYR A 280 -38.59 13.99 60.12
C TYR A 280 -38.83 14.91 61.32
N THR A 281 -38.13 16.06 61.37
CA THR A 281 -38.34 17.07 62.40
C THR A 281 -39.76 17.63 62.40
N THR A 282 -40.34 17.86 61.21
CA THR A 282 -41.73 18.32 61.08
C THR A 282 -42.73 17.27 61.59
N ASP A 283 -42.55 15.99 61.23
CA ASP A 283 -43.42 14.91 61.69
C ASP A 283 -43.29 14.69 63.21
N MET A 284 -42.08 14.80 63.75
CA MET A 284 -41.80 14.74 65.19
C MET A 284 -42.50 15.89 65.94
N ILE A 285 -42.41 17.13 65.44
CA ILE A 285 -43.11 18.30 66.00
C ILE A 285 -44.63 18.08 65.98
N ASN A 286 -45.16 17.57 64.86
CA ASN A 286 -46.58 17.28 64.73
C ASN A 286 -47.04 16.17 65.68
N ARG A 287 -46.23 15.13 65.91
CA ARG A 287 -46.51 14.09 66.91
C ARG A 287 -46.57 14.66 68.32
N ILE A 288 -45.56 15.45 68.72
CA ILE A 288 -45.52 16.10 70.03
C ILE A 288 -46.76 16.97 70.24
N TRP A 289 -47.16 17.72 69.21
CA TRP A 289 -48.38 18.54 69.26
C TRP A 289 -49.66 17.73 69.46
N ARG A 290 -49.77 16.55 68.84
CA ARG A 290 -50.92 15.64 69.05
C ARG A 290 -50.92 14.97 70.42
N GLU A 291 -49.75 14.76 71.02
CA GLU A 291 -49.64 14.18 72.36
C GLU A 291 -49.91 15.20 73.46
N LEU A 292 -49.70 16.49 73.18
CA LEU A 292 -49.95 17.60 74.10
C LEU A 292 -51.40 18.13 74.07
N SER A 293 -52.18 17.80 73.03
CA SER A 293 -53.60 18.17 72.86
C SER A 293 -54.54 17.10 73.40
#